data_AF-A0A2M7L0H8-F1
#
_entry.id   AF-A0A2M7L0H8-F1
#
_cell.length_a   1.000
_cell.length_b   1.000
_cell.length_c   1.000
_cell.angle_alpha   90.00
_cell.angle_beta   90.00
_cell.angle_gamma   90.00
#
_symmetry.space_group_name_H-M   'P 1'
#
loop_
_entity.id
_entity.type
_entity.pdbx_description
1 polymer ?
#
loop_
_entity_poly.entity_id
_entity_poly.type
_entity_poly.pdbx_seq_one_letter_code
_entity_poly.pdbx_strand_id
1 'polypeptide(L)'
;MRDNLGRRVRGARLGPACLRRTPLSLHRCGSPVSFSDPELVAFANAIPPELKVGGKARTEKWVLRSAVSDLLPRELAWRPKDKFWSGSGVGSLLAEVAESHVSESKFRAAEAVRRRAAIRSREELHYHHLFRERFPEPPAVRCLGRTPQVSPQ
;
A
#
# COMPACT_ATOMS: atom_id res chain seq x y z
N MET A 1 34.70 11.35 4.85
CA MET A 1 33.49 12.03 4.32
C MET A 1 32.15 11.32 4.64
N ARG A 2 32.13 10.28 5.50
CA ARG A 2 30.93 9.48 5.81
C ARG A 2 30.28 9.82 7.17
N ASP A 3 30.98 10.54 8.05
CA ASP A 3 30.54 10.79 9.43
C ASP A 3 29.74 12.08 9.66
N ASN A 4 29.74 13.02 8.71
CA ASN A 4 29.08 14.31 8.89
C ASN A 4 27.57 14.32 8.56
N LEU A 5 27.04 13.28 7.90
CA LEU A 5 25.62 13.27 7.49
C LEU A 5 24.66 12.88 8.61
N GLY A 6 25.09 12.01 9.54
CA GLY A 6 24.28 11.62 10.70
C GLY A 6 24.03 12.78 11.68
N ARG A 7 24.85 13.85 11.65
CA ARG A 7 24.58 15.07 12.45
C ARG A 7 23.51 15.97 11.83
N ARG A 8 23.31 15.97 10.51
CA ARG A 8 22.33 16.86 9.85
C ARG A 8 20.88 16.41 9.97
N VAL A 9 20.62 15.12 10.19
CA VAL A 9 19.25 14.60 10.40
C VAL A 9 18.74 14.85 11.82
N ARG A 10 19.64 15.14 12.78
CA ARG A 10 19.32 15.37 14.20
C ARG A 10 18.70 16.74 14.53
N GLY A 11 18.48 17.60 13.52
CA GLY A 11 17.96 18.97 13.70
C GLY A 11 16.45 19.13 13.50
N ALA A 12 15.74 18.13 13.01
CA ALA A 12 14.31 18.25 12.71
C ALA A 12 13.47 18.04 13.98
N ARG A 13 13.26 19.11 14.75
CA ARG A 13 12.22 19.13 15.80
C ARG A 13 10.86 19.28 15.11
N LEU A 14 10.06 18.21 15.08
CA LEU A 14 8.65 18.27 14.71
C LEU A 14 7.87 18.95 15.84
N GLY A 15 7.30 20.13 15.55
CA GLY A 15 6.48 20.89 16.50
C GLY A 15 5.10 20.25 16.72
N PRO A 16 4.39 20.58 17.82
CA PRO A 16 3.12 19.95 18.16
C PRO A 16 1.95 20.73 17.56
N ALA A 17 1.69 20.58 16.27
CA ALA A 17 0.44 20.97 15.61
C ALA A 17 0.47 20.26 14.24
N CYS A 18 -0.50 19.46 13.77
CA CYS A 18 -1.92 19.75 13.65
C CYS A 18 -2.66 18.43 13.43
N LEU A 19 -3.47 17.96 14.39
CA LEU A 19 -4.38 16.82 14.18
C LEU A 19 -5.58 17.26 13.33
N ARG A 20 -5.40 17.38 12.01
CA ARG A 20 -6.54 17.46 11.08
C ARG A 20 -7.10 16.05 10.89
N ARG A 21 -8.27 15.81 11.50
CA ARG A 21 -9.02 14.55 11.41
C ARG A 21 -9.34 14.21 9.94
N THR A 22 -8.78 13.13 9.42
CA THR A 22 -9.29 12.48 8.21
C THR A 22 -10.25 11.35 8.60
N PRO A 23 -11.46 11.28 8.03
CA PRO A 23 -12.42 10.26 8.40
C PRO A 23 -12.14 8.94 7.64
N LEU A 24 -11.71 7.90 8.36
CA LEU A 24 -12.05 6.51 8.00
C LEU A 24 -13.55 6.34 8.30
N SER A 25 -14.40 6.72 7.35
CA SER A 25 -15.81 7.09 7.61
C SER A 25 -16.82 5.93 7.67
N LEU A 26 -16.46 4.79 8.26
CA LEU A 26 -17.46 3.76 8.63
C LEU A 26 -17.50 3.48 10.12
N HIS A 27 -16.35 3.57 10.79
CA HIS A 27 -16.25 3.48 12.23
C HIS A 27 -15.48 4.71 12.65
N ARG A 28 -16.13 5.60 13.38
CA ARG A 28 -15.79 6.99 13.76
C ARG A 28 -14.48 7.13 14.55
N CYS A 29 -13.42 6.49 14.08
CA CYS A 29 -12.09 6.44 14.64
C CYS A 29 -11.23 7.35 13.75
N GLY A 30 -10.87 8.52 14.26
CA GLY A 30 -9.91 9.38 13.60
C GLY A 30 -8.55 8.70 13.64
N SER A 31 -8.04 8.26 12.50
CA SER A 31 -6.62 7.90 12.40
C SER A 31 -5.83 9.21 12.40
N PRO A 32 -4.88 9.41 13.32
CA PRO A 32 -3.90 10.49 13.14
C PRO A 32 -3.14 10.18 11.86
N VAL A 33 -3.30 11.03 10.84
CA VAL A 33 -2.60 10.90 9.55
C VAL A 33 -1.13 11.29 9.70
N SER A 34 -0.36 10.48 10.41
CA SER A 34 1.03 10.81 10.71
C SER A 34 1.92 10.83 9.47
N PHE A 35 1.64 10.01 8.44
CA PHE A 35 2.44 9.94 7.21
C PHE A 35 1.84 10.65 6.01
N SER A 36 0.57 11.08 6.10
CA SER A 36 -0.14 11.78 5.02
C SER A 36 -0.28 13.28 5.28
N ASP A 37 0.41 13.79 6.30
CA ASP A 37 0.51 15.22 6.55
C ASP A 37 1.16 15.93 5.34
N PRO A 38 0.52 16.98 4.78
CA PRO A 38 1.03 17.67 3.59
C PRO A 38 2.45 18.23 3.74
N GLU A 39 2.82 18.72 4.92
CA GLU A 39 4.15 19.27 5.17
C GLU A 39 5.19 18.14 5.20
N LEU A 40 4.86 17.02 5.85
CA LEU A 40 5.71 15.84 5.84
C LEU A 40 5.87 15.26 4.43
N VAL A 41 4.80 15.24 3.64
CA VAL A 41 4.85 14.78 2.24
C VAL A 41 5.72 15.71 1.39
N ALA A 42 5.58 17.02 1.54
CA ALA A 42 6.43 18.00 0.85
C ALA A 42 7.91 17.82 1.21
N PHE A 43 8.21 17.65 2.50
CA PHE A 43 9.55 17.34 2.98
C PHE A 43 10.08 16.02 2.39
N ALA A 44 9.28 14.95 2.43
CA ALA A 44 9.67 13.66 1.88
C ALA A 44 9.93 13.74 0.36
N ASN A 45 9.20 14.59 -0.37
CA ASN A 45 9.40 14.81 -1.80
C ASN A 45 10.69 15.59 -2.10
N ALA A 46 11.11 16.50 -1.23
CA ALA A 46 12.36 17.25 -1.38
C ALA A 46 13.62 16.39 -1.18
N ILE A 47 13.51 15.22 -0.54
CA ILE A 47 14.65 14.30 -0.36
C ILE A 47 15.06 13.70 -1.71
N PRO A 48 16.37 13.75 -2.07
CA PRO A 48 16.90 13.13 -3.28
C PRO A 48 16.51 11.64 -3.41
N PRO A 49 16.06 11.19 -4.60
CA PRO A 49 15.64 9.79 -4.81
C PRO A 49 16.69 8.75 -4.42
N GLU A 50 17.98 9.07 -4.60
CA GLU A 50 19.12 8.20 -4.30
C GLU A 50 19.25 7.91 -2.79
N LEU A 51 18.67 8.76 -1.95
CA LEU A 51 18.63 8.56 -0.50
C LEU A 51 17.39 7.78 -0.06
N LYS A 52 16.32 7.76 -0.87
CA LYS A 52 15.09 7.00 -0.54
C LYS A 52 15.31 5.48 -0.63
N VAL A 53 16.27 5.06 -1.45
CA VAL A 53 16.68 3.66 -1.65
C VAL A 53 18.17 3.57 -1.38
N GLY A 54 18.57 2.87 -0.32
CA GLY A 54 19.96 2.90 0.17
C GLY A 54 20.71 1.58 0.04
N GLY A 55 22.03 1.69 -0.08
CA GLY A 55 22.98 0.58 -0.02
C GLY A 55 23.02 -0.33 -1.25
N LYS A 56 23.96 -1.28 -1.27
CA LYS A 56 24.10 -2.26 -2.36
C LYS A 56 22.87 -3.18 -2.50
N ALA A 57 22.15 -3.39 -1.41
CA ALA A 57 20.94 -4.21 -1.36
C ALA A 57 19.65 -3.46 -1.76
N ARG A 58 19.75 -2.19 -2.20
CA ARG A 58 18.61 -1.34 -2.59
C ARG A 58 17.45 -1.36 -1.58
N THR A 59 17.79 -1.20 -0.30
CA THR A 59 16.81 -1.26 0.78
C THR A 59 15.83 -0.09 0.67
N GLU A 60 14.55 -0.40 0.61
CA GLU A 60 13.48 0.59 0.56
C GLU A 60 13.39 1.40 1.87
N LYS A 61 12.91 2.64 1.76
CA LYS A 61 12.68 3.54 2.90
C LYS A 61 13.94 3.71 3.76
N TRP A 62 15.12 3.69 3.15
CA TRP A 62 16.38 3.66 3.88
C TRP A 62 16.56 4.84 4.83
N VAL A 63 16.31 6.08 4.36
CA VAL A 63 16.33 7.29 5.21
C VAL A 63 15.40 7.18 6.41
N LEU A 64 14.19 6.64 6.24
CA LEU A 64 13.24 6.47 7.34
C LEU A 64 13.77 5.46 8.37
N ARG A 65 14.35 4.34 7.92
CA ARG A 65 14.92 3.31 8.80
C ARG A 65 16.13 3.83 9.58
N SER A 66 16.99 4.60 8.92
CA SER A 66 18.12 5.26 9.56
C SER A 66 17.69 6.31 10.60
N ALA A 67 16.58 7.02 10.36
CA ALA A 67 16.08 8.04 11.26
C ALA A 67 15.44 7.49 12.56
N VAL A 68 15.05 6.20 12.59
CA VAL A 68 14.41 5.56 13.76
C VAL A 68 15.25 4.43 14.35
N SER A 69 16.47 4.21 13.86
CA SER A 69 17.33 3.09 14.28
C SER A 69 17.79 3.16 15.74
N ASP A 70 17.72 4.34 16.33
CA ASP A 70 17.97 4.63 17.74
C ASP A 70 16.71 4.50 18.62
N LEU A 71 15.52 4.46 18.00
CA LEU A 71 14.23 4.36 18.70
C LEU A 71 13.66 2.93 18.72
N LEU A 72 14.07 2.07 17.79
CA LEU A 72 13.55 0.71 17.64
C LEU A 72 14.67 -0.35 17.66
N PRO A 73 14.38 -1.57 18.16
CA PRO A 73 15.27 -2.71 18.00
C PRO A 73 15.69 -2.91 16.55
N ARG A 74 16.94 -3.34 16.34
CA ARG A 74 17.56 -3.46 15.01
C ARG A 74 16.75 -4.38 14.10
N GLU A 75 16.18 -5.43 14.66
CA GLU A 75 15.39 -6.44 13.96
C GLU A 75 14.10 -5.84 13.38
N LEU A 76 13.50 -4.86 14.08
CA LEU A 76 12.29 -4.16 13.63
C LEU A 76 12.63 -3.04 12.64
N ALA A 77 13.68 -2.25 12.93
CA ALA A 77 14.08 -1.14 12.08
C ALA A 77 14.48 -1.60 10.66
N TRP A 78 15.08 -2.78 10.54
CA TRP A 78 15.60 -3.31 9.27
C TRP A 78 14.81 -4.50 8.70
N ARG A 79 13.64 -4.82 9.28
CA ARG A 79 12.75 -5.87 8.74
C ARG A 79 12.36 -5.57 7.28
N PRO A 80 12.41 -6.55 6.36
CA PRO A 80 11.87 -6.40 5.01
C PRO A 80 10.36 -6.11 5.05
N LYS A 81 9.88 -5.33 4.07
CA LYS A 81 8.44 -5.08 3.92
C LYS A 81 7.78 -6.31 3.31
N ASP A 82 6.79 -6.83 4.02
CA ASP A 82 5.85 -7.79 3.46
C ASP A 82 4.60 -7.08 2.96
N LYS A 83 3.94 -7.70 1.97
CA LYS A 83 2.61 -7.26 1.54
C LYS A 83 1.64 -7.48 2.69
N PHE A 84 0.76 -6.50 2.93
CA PHE A 84 -0.16 -6.53 4.08
C PHE A 84 -0.98 -7.82 4.15
N TRP A 85 -1.60 -8.22 3.03
CA TRP A 85 -2.43 -9.43 2.95
C TRP A 85 -1.63 -10.72 3.17
N SER A 86 -0.37 -10.77 2.72
CA SER A 86 0.53 -11.90 2.96
C SER A 86 0.93 -11.99 4.45
N GLY A 87 1.26 -10.85 5.07
CA GLY A 87 1.62 -10.81 6.50
C GLY A 87 0.46 -11.13 7.45
N SER A 88 -0.79 -10.88 7.03
CA SER A 88 -1.99 -11.20 7.81
C SER A 88 -2.51 -12.64 7.63
N GLY A 89 -1.96 -13.42 6.69
CA GLY A 89 -2.42 -14.77 6.39
C GLY A 89 -3.77 -14.86 5.66
N VAL A 90 -4.42 -13.73 5.34
CA VAL A 90 -5.77 -13.72 4.73
C VAL A 90 -5.77 -14.02 3.23
N GLY A 91 -4.60 -13.98 2.57
CA GLY A 91 -4.51 -14.12 1.12
C GLY A 91 -5.09 -15.44 0.59
N SER A 92 -4.73 -16.56 1.23
CA SER A 92 -5.26 -17.89 0.85
C SER A 92 -6.75 -18.02 1.13
N LEU A 93 -7.22 -17.47 2.25
CA LEU A 93 -8.63 -17.49 2.62
C LEU A 93 -9.50 -16.70 1.63
N LEU A 94 -9.02 -15.53 1.19
CA LEU A 94 -9.73 -14.72 0.19
C LEU A 94 -9.82 -15.43 -1.16
N ALA A 95 -8.74 -16.10 -1.58
CA ALA A 95 -8.75 -16.92 -2.77
C ALA A 95 -9.77 -18.06 -2.66
N GLU A 96 -9.74 -18.83 -1.56
CA GLU A 96 -10.67 -19.93 -1.31
C GLU A 96 -12.14 -19.48 -1.35
N VAL A 97 -12.47 -18.38 -0.67
CA VAL A 97 -13.82 -17.80 -0.69
C VAL A 97 -14.21 -17.42 -2.12
N ALA A 98 -13.33 -16.77 -2.87
CA ALA A 98 -13.63 -16.42 -4.26
C ALA A 98 -13.85 -17.65 -5.15
N GLU A 99 -13.08 -18.72 -4.95
CA GLU A 99 -13.24 -19.98 -5.70
C GLU A 99 -14.57 -20.68 -5.39
N SER A 100 -15.06 -20.55 -4.16
CA SER A 100 -16.39 -21.06 -3.77
C SER A 100 -17.55 -20.34 -4.48
N HIS A 101 -17.38 -19.05 -4.79
CA HIS A 101 -18.41 -18.25 -5.47
C HIS A 101 -18.29 -18.28 -6.99
N VAL A 102 -17.07 -18.41 -7.52
CA VAL A 102 -16.75 -18.40 -8.95
C VAL A 102 -16.14 -19.74 -9.36
N SER A 103 -16.98 -20.62 -9.87
CA SER A 103 -16.53 -21.87 -10.49
C SER A 103 -15.71 -21.60 -11.76
N GLU A 104 -14.87 -22.56 -12.13
CA GLU A 104 -14.09 -22.53 -13.38
C GLU A 104 -14.99 -22.34 -14.61
N SER A 105 -16.17 -22.97 -14.63
CA SER A 105 -17.15 -22.80 -15.70
C SER A 105 -17.68 -21.38 -15.81
N LYS A 106 -18.03 -20.74 -14.68
CA LYS A 106 -18.47 -19.34 -14.64
C LYS A 106 -17.35 -18.39 -15.06
N PHE A 107 -16.11 -18.69 -14.64
CA PHE A 107 -14.94 -17.89 -15.00
C PHE A 107 -14.66 -17.91 -16.50
N ARG A 108 -14.80 -19.08 -17.14
CA ARG A 108 -14.67 -19.22 -18.60
C ARG A 108 -15.83 -18.56 -19.35
N ALA A 109 -17.06 -18.70 -18.87
CA ALA A 109 -18.22 -18.07 -19.49
C ALA A 109 -18.14 -16.52 -19.46
N ALA A 110 -17.47 -15.95 -18.46
CA ALA A 110 -17.31 -14.51 -18.29
C ALA A 110 -16.20 -13.88 -19.16
N GLU A 111 -15.70 -14.55 -20.21
CA GLU A 111 -14.56 -14.12 -21.04
C GLU A 111 -14.71 -12.68 -21.58
N ALA A 112 -15.89 -12.31 -22.08
CA ALA A 112 -16.15 -10.97 -22.61
C ALA A 112 -16.03 -9.87 -21.53
N VAL A 113 -16.60 -10.13 -20.35
CA VAL A 113 -16.50 -9.23 -19.19
C VAL A 113 -15.06 -9.14 -18.72
N ARG A 114 -14.36 -10.28 -18.66
CA ARG A 114 -12.97 -10.35 -18.22
C ARG A 114 -12.05 -9.57 -19.14
N ARG A 115 -12.25 -9.63 -20.45
CA ARG A 115 -11.49 -8.81 -21.42
C ARG A 115 -11.79 -7.33 -21.28
N ARG A 116 -13.06 -6.94 -21.22
CA ARG A 116 -13.47 -5.54 -21.09
C ARG A 116 -12.97 -4.90 -19.79
N ALA A 117 -13.05 -5.64 -18.69
CA ALA A 117 -12.66 -5.18 -17.36
C ALA A 117 -11.24 -5.64 -16.96
N ALA A 118 -10.43 -6.17 -17.89
CA ALA A 118 -9.07 -6.66 -17.63
C ALA A 118 -8.94 -7.54 -16.37
N ILE A 119 -9.89 -8.45 -16.17
CA ILE A 119 -9.98 -9.36 -15.01
C ILE A 119 -9.15 -10.61 -15.30
N ARG A 120 -8.25 -10.94 -14.38
CA ARG A 120 -7.21 -11.96 -14.57
C ARG A 120 -7.39 -13.18 -13.67
N SER A 121 -8.11 -13.06 -12.55
CA SER A 121 -8.33 -14.14 -11.60
C SER A 121 -9.80 -14.31 -11.20
N ARG A 122 -10.13 -15.48 -10.64
CA ARG A 122 -11.46 -15.77 -10.07
C ARG A 122 -11.81 -14.81 -8.92
N GLU A 123 -10.82 -14.45 -8.11
CA GLU A 123 -10.93 -13.44 -7.06
C GLU A 123 -11.28 -12.06 -7.61
N GLU A 124 -10.57 -11.58 -8.63
CA GLU A 124 -10.91 -10.31 -9.27
C GLU A 124 -12.30 -10.34 -9.90
N LEU A 125 -12.73 -11.48 -10.47
CA LEU A 125 -14.08 -11.63 -11.02
C LEU A 125 -15.14 -11.56 -9.92
N HIS A 126 -14.88 -12.20 -8.78
CA HIS A 126 -15.77 -12.15 -7.63
C HIS A 126 -15.92 -10.71 -7.10
N TYR A 127 -14.81 -9.99 -6.91
CA TYR A 127 -14.83 -8.59 -6.51
C TYR A 127 -15.52 -7.69 -7.53
N HIS A 128 -15.31 -7.94 -8.82
CA HIS A 128 -16.00 -7.20 -9.87
C HIS A 128 -17.52 -7.38 -9.81
N HIS A 129 -18.02 -8.60 -9.55
CA HIS A 129 -19.46 -8.84 -9.37
C HIS A 129 -20.00 -8.09 -8.16
N LEU A 130 -19.36 -8.22 -6.99
CA LEU A 130 -19.77 -7.50 -5.77
C LEU A 130 -19.78 -5.98 -5.98
N PHE A 131 -18.77 -5.46 -6.68
CA PHE A 131 -18.70 -4.04 -7.02
C PHE A 131 -19.87 -3.61 -7.91
N ARG A 132 -20.22 -4.40 -8.92
CA ARG A 132 -21.32 -4.09 -9.85
C ARG A 132 -22.70 -4.20 -9.20
N GLU A 133 -22.87 -5.13 -8.26
CA GLU A 133 -24.08 -5.23 -7.44
C GLU A 133 -24.28 -3.99 -6.55
N ARG A 134 -23.20 -3.45 -5.98
CA ARG A 134 -23.27 -2.29 -5.08
C ARG A 134 -23.26 -0.94 -5.80
N PHE A 135 -22.63 -0.87 -6.98
CA PHE A 135 -22.50 0.36 -7.76
C PHE A 135 -22.94 0.11 -9.21
N PRO A 136 -24.25 0.03 -9.50
CA PRO A 136 -24.79 -0.32 -10.82
C PRO A 136 -24.57 0.78 -11.88
N GLU A 137 -24.16 1.98 -11.47
CA GLU A 137 -23.93 3.11 -12.35
C GLU A 137 -22.65 2.96 -13.22
N PRO A 138 -22.68 3.35 -14.52
CA PRO A 138 -21.54 3.26 -15.43
C PRO A 138 -20.27 4.05 -15.01
N PRO A 139 -20.35 5.28 -14.43
CA PRO A 139 -19.17 6.08 -14.09
C PRO A 139 -18.25 5.41 -13.05
N ALA A 140 -18.81 4.58 -12.17
CA ALA A 140 -18.05 3.97 -11.08
C ALA A 140 -16.93 3.03 -11.58
N VAL A 141 -17.14 2.37 -12.72
CA VAL A 141 -16.12 1.47 -13.33
C VAL A 141 -14.92 2.26 -13.84
N ARG A 142 -15.13 3.50 -14.32
CA ARG A 142 -14.06 4.36 -14.84
C ARG A 142 -13.12 4.85 -13.75
N CYS A 143 -13.58 4.92 -12.51
CA CYS A 143 -12.79 5.35 -11.35
C CYS A 143 -11.96 4.21 -10.73
N LEU A 144 -12.10 2.97 -11.22
CA LEU A 144 -11.41 1.82 -10.64
C LEU A 144 -9.93 1.81 -11.04
N GLY A 145 -9.06 2.21 -10.11
CA GLY A 145 -7.60 2.08 -10.25
C GLY A 145 -7.16 0.62 -10.35
N ARG A 146 -6.10 0.36 -11.12
CA ARG A 146 -5.55 -0.98 -11.32
C ARG A 146 -4.10 -1.03 -10.88
N THR A 147 -3.75 -2.07 -10.12
CA THR A 147 -2.36 -2.35 -9.76
C THR A 147 -1.70 -3.13 -10.89
N PRO A 148 -0.59 -2.64 -11.49
CA PRO A 148 0.22 -3.45 -12.40
C PRO A 148 0.76 -4.66 -11.64
N GLN A 149 0.59 -5.86 -12.17
CA GLN A 149 1.26 -7.02 -11.61
C GLN A 149 2.71 -7.04 -12.09
N VAL A 150 3.64 -7.12 -11.14
CA VAL A 150 5.03 -7.50 -11.43
C VAL A 150 5.04 -9.02 -11.38
N SER A 151 5.40 -9.67 -12.49
CA SER A 151 5.61 -11.12 -12.51
C SER A 151 6.57 -11.51 -11.39
N PRO A 152 6.32 -12.59 -10.63
CA PRO A 152 7.35 -13.15 -9.77
C PRO A 152 8.58 -13.44 -10.64
N GLN A 153 9.75 -12.93 -10.25
CA GLN A 153 11.03 -13.40 -10.79
C GLN A 153 11.42 -14.70 -10.12
#